data_AF-A0A5C6HK70-F1
#
_entry.id   AF-A0A5C6HK70-F1
#
_cell.length_a   1.000
_cell.length_b   1.000
_cell.length_c   1.000
_cell.angle_alpha   90.00
_cell.angle_beta   90.00
_cell.angle_gamma   90.00
#
_symmetry.space_group_name_H-M   'P 1'
#
loop_
_entity.id
_entity.type
_entity.pdbx_description
1 polymer ?
#
loop_
_entity_poly.entity_id
_entity_poly.type
_entity_poly.pdbx_seq_one_letter_code
_entity_poly.pdbx_strand_id
1 'polypeptide(L)'
;MKEVDNILQKVSGKNAFHTPEGYFENLTSQIMSRIPEEEMTLHPAKRVSKWHKLRIWGYVAAGLVTTVLIIRVFSTDHSVESGHVGVEEPSEKEFKTDRYVSTAMDNSMMDDYSLYVYLTDNAE
;
A
#
# COMPACT_ATOMS: atom_id res chain seq x y z
N MET A 1 -24.20 -47.73 6.52
CA MET A 1 -22.94 -48.24 5.93
C MET A 1 -23.16 -49.04 4.64
N LYS A 2 -24.16 -49.94 4.55
CA LYS A 2 -24.39 -50.77 3.35
C LYS A 2 -24.66 -50.04 2.03
N GLU A 3 -25.19 -48.81 2.07
CA GLU A 3 -25.46 -48.05 0.84
C GLU A 3 -24.19 -47.52 0.20
N VAL A 4 -23.20 -47.06 0.98
CA VAL A 4 -21.93 -46.50 0.50
C VAL A 4 -21.12 -47.55 -0.25
N ASP A 5 -21.11 -48.80 0.24
CA ASP A 5 -20.42 -49.93 -0.37
C ASP A 5 -21.00 -50.28 -1.76
N ASN A 6 -22.32 -50.10 -1.96
CA ASN A 6 -22.99 -50.34 -3.24
C ASN A 6 -22.59 -49.30 -4.30
N ILE A 7 -22.45 -48.03 -3.90
CA ILE A 7 -22.04 -46.93 -4.78
C ILE A 7 -20.58 -47.13 -5.20
N LEU A 8 -19.70 -47.47 -4.25
CA LEU A 8 -18.29 -47.75 -4.51
C LEU A 8 -18.13 -48.95 -5.44
N GLN A 9 -18.89 -50.04 -5.25
CA GLN A 9 -18.85 -51.21 -6.14
C GLN A 9 -19.32 -50.89 -7.57
N LYS A 10 -20.31 -50.00 -7.72
CA LYS A 10 -20.85 -49.59 -9.03
C LYS A 10 -19.92 -48.63 -9.78
N VAL A 11 -19.07 -47.89 -9.06
CA VAL A 11 -18.13 -46.89 -9.62
C VAL A 11 -16.70 -47.44 -9.75
N SER A 12 -16.34 -48.48 -8.99
CA SER A 12 -14.97 -49.06 -8.93
C SER A 12 -14.42 -49.61 -10.25
N GLY A 13 -15.28 -49.95 -11.22
CA GLY A 13 -14.87 -50.55 -12.50
C GLY A 13 -14.87 -49.61 -13.71
N LYS A 14 -15.38 -48.38 -13.57
CA LYS A 14 -15.48 -47.42 -14.67
C LYS A 14 -15.03 -46.07 -14.15
N ASN A 15 -13.83 -45.64 -14.54
CA ASN A 15 -13.39 -44.28 -14.26
C ASN A 15 -14.49 -43.32 -14.74
N ALA A 16 -15.20 -42.67 -13.82
CA ALA A 16 -16.26 -41.73 -14.17
C ALA A 16 -15.67 -40.41 -14.70
N PHE A 17 -14.38 -40.19 -14.48
CA PHE A 17 -13.61 -39.03 -14.91
C PHE A 17 -12.84 -39.36 -16.19
N HIS A 18 -13.54 -39.56 -17.30
CA HIS A 18 -12.91 -39.54 -18.62
C HIS A 18 -13.16 -38.19 -19.26
N THR A 19 -12.09 -37.63 -19.83
CA THR A 19 -12.24 -36.50 -20.74
C THR A 19 -12.81 -37.01 -22.06
N PRO A 20 -13.70 -36.26 -22.72
CA PRO A 20 -14.12 -36.58 -24.08
C PRO A 20 -12.92 -36.74 -25.01
N GLU A 21 -12.98 -37.69 -25.95
CA GLU A 21 -11.94 -37.85 -26.97
C GLU A 21 -11.76 -36.53 -27.74
N GLY A 22 -10.51 -36.10 -27.93
CA GLY A 22 -10.17 -34.85 -28.61
C GLY A 22 -10.36 -33.56 -27.78
N TYR A 23 -10.77 -33.63 -26.50
CA TYR A 23 -10.94 -32.44 -25.65
C TYR A 23 -9.66 -31.57 -25.56
N PHE A 24 -8.51 -32.22 -25.37
CA PHE A 24 -7.22 -31.52 -25.24
C PHE A 24 -6.70 -30.99 -26.58
N GLU A 25 -7.16 -31.51 -27.71
CA GLU A 25 -6.74 -31.05 -29.04
C GLU A 25 -7.26 -29.63 -29.32
N ASN A 26 -8.49 -29.34 -28.87
CA ASN A 26 -9.09 -28.01 -29.00
C ASN A 26 -8.85 -27.10 -27.78
N LEU A 27 -8.20 -27.60 -26.71
CA LEU A 27 -7.96 -26.80 -25.50
C LEU A 27 -7.02 -25.63 -25.79
N THR A 28 -5.90 -25.88 -26.48
CA THR A 28 -4.93 -24.83 -26.81
C THR A 28 -5.55 -23.77 -27.71
N SER A 29 -6.37 -24.15 -28.69
CA SER A 29 -7.09 -23.19 -29.56
C SER A 29 -8.12 -22.36 -28.76
N GLN A 30 -8.85 -22.99 -27.83
CA GLN A 30 -9.76 -22.29 -26.92
C GLN A 30 -9.03 -21.34 -25.96
N ILE A 31 -7.83 -21.69 -25.49
CA ILE A 31 -7.01 -20.79 -24.66
C ILE A 31 -6.54 -19.60 -25.51
N MET A 32 -5.98 -19.84 -26.69
CA MET A 32 -5.47 -18.78 -27.56
C MET A 32 -6.57 -17.84 -28.07
N SER A 33 -7.78 -18.34 -28.29
CA SER A 33 -8.94 -17.49 -28.67
C SER A 33 -9.55 -16.71 -27.50
N ARG A 34 -9.29 -17.11 -26.24
CA ARG A 34 -9.72 -16.40 -25.04
C ARG A 34 -8.67 -15.47 -24.48
N ILE A 35 -7.40 -15.71 -24.81
CA ILE A 35 -6.38 -14.67 -24.73
C ILE A 35 -6.95 -13.55 -25.61
N PRO A 36 -7.17 -12.35 -25.06
CA PRO A 36 -7.48 -11.21 -25.90
C PRO A 36 -6.41 -11.24 -26.99
N GLU A 37 -6.80 -11.37 -28.26
CA GLU A 37 -5.96 -10.83 -29.31
C GLU A 37 -5.84 -9.38 -28.89
N GLU A 38 -4.79 -9.07 -28.14
CA GLU A 38 -4.35 -7.73 -27.95
C GLU A 38 -3.97 -7.31 -29.36
N GLU A 39 -4.96 -6.87 -30.14
CA GLU A 39 -5.20 -5.45 -30.21
C GLU A 39 -4.42 -4.76 -29.08
N MET A 40 -3.12 -4.64 -29.34
CA MET A 40 -2.40 -3.38 -29.35
C MET A 40 -3.23 -2.30 -30.06
N THR A 41 -4.52 -2.16 -29.76
CA THR A 41 -5.08 -0.90 -29.33
C THR A 41 -4.11 -0.40 -28.29
N LEU A 42 -3.11 0.28 -28.82
CA LEU A 42 -2.49 1.45 -28.25
C LEU A 42 -3.65 2.25 -27.65
N HIS A 43 -4.10 1.88 -26.46
CA HIS A 43 -4.94 2.72 -25.63
C HIS A 43 -4.09 3.97 -25.53
N PRO A 44 -4.44 5.08 -26.22
CA PRO A 44 -3.54 6.20 -26.34
C PRO A 44 -3.31 6.66 -24.93
N ALA A 45 -2.09 6.39 -24.42
CA ALA A 45 -1.76 6.43 -23.01
C ALA A 45 -2.43 7.65 -22.42
N LYS A 46 -3.49 7.44 -21.62
CA LYS A 46 -4.39 8.49 -21.15
C LYS A 46 -3.50 9.54 -20.55
N ARG A 47 -3.27 10.64 -21.29
CA ARG A 47 -2.28 11.65 -20.89
C ARG A 47 -2.74 12.11 -19.53
N VAL A 48 -2.00 11.72 -18.50
CA VAL A 48 -2.29 12.15 -17.14
C VAL A 48 -2.31 13.66 -17.16
N SER A 49 -3.53 14.18 -17.02
CA SER A 49 -3.84 15.56 -17.26
C SER A 49 -3.11 16.36 -16.17
N LYS A 50 -2.15 17.22 -16.54
CA LYS A 50 -1.31 18.01 -15.62
C LYS A 50 -2.10 18.97 -14.71
N TRP A 51 -3.43 18.98 -14.81
CA TRP A 51 -4.38 19.82 -14.09
C TRP A 51 -4.33 19.67 -12.57
N HIS A 52 -3.87 18.53 -12.05
CA HIS A 52 -3.60 18.40 -10.62
C HIS A 52 -2.45 19.30 -10.14
N LYS A 53 -1.40 19.50 -10.95
CA LYS A 53 -0.30 20.41 -10.57
C LYS A 53 -0.72 21.88 -10.54
N LEU A 54 -1.66 22.29 -11.41
CA LEU A 54 -2.18 23.65 -11.41
C LEU A 54 -3.03 23.95 -10.17
N ARG A 55 -3.87 23.01 -9.72
CA ARG A 55 -4.64 23.18 -8.48
C ARG A 55 -3.72 23.31 -7.27
N ILE A 56 -2.64 22.52 -7.22
CA ILE A 56 -1.65 22.56 -6.14
C ILE A 56 -0.90 23.90 -6.10
N TRP A 57 -0.52 24.48 -7.24
CA TRP A 57 0.15 25.79 -7.27
C TRP A 57 -0.71 26.94 -6.74
N GLY A 58 -2.03 26.89 -6.96
CA GLY A 58 -2.97 27.86 -6.39
C GLY A 58 -2.97 27.86 -4.86
N TYR A 59 -2.91 26.70 -4.23
CA TYR A 59 -2.87 26.58 -2.76
C TYR A 59 -1.53 27.05 -2.17
N VAL A 60 -0.40 26.76 -2.84
CA VAL A 60 0.92 27.23 -2.40
C VAL A 60 1.01 28.76 -2.47
N ALA A 61 0.49 29.37 -3.54
CA ALA A 61 0.44 30.82 -3.67
C ALA A 61 -0.43 31.47 -2.57
N ALA A 62 -1.59 30.87 -2.25
CA ALA A 62 -2.44 31.36 -1.17
C ALA A 62 -1.73 31.29 0.19
N GLY A 63 -1.06 30.17 0.49
CA GLY A 63 -0.27 30.03 1.72
C GLY A 63 0.83 31.09 1.87
N LEU A 64 1.55 31.39 0.77
CA LEU A 64 2.56 32.45 0.78
C LEU A 64 1.96 33.84 1.00
N VAL A 65 0.84 34.15 0.33
CA VAL A 65 0.15 35.44 0.52
C VAL A 65 -0.37 35.57 1.96
N THR A 66 -0.93 34.50 2.55
CA THR A 66 -1.40 34.53 3.94
C THR A 66 -0.25 34.75 4.91
N THR A 67 0.87 34.06 4.74
CA THR A 67 2.03 34.20 5.63
C THR A 67 2.65 35.60 5.53
N VAL A 68 2.81 36.15 4.31
CA VAL A 68 3.36 37.49 4.12
C VAL A 68 2.44 38.58 4.67
N LEU A 69 1.12 38.43 4.52
CA LEU A 69 0.15 39.40 5.04
C LEU A 69 0.11 39.40 6.57
N ILE A 70 0.17 38.23 7.20
CA ILE A 70 0.28 38.10 8.66
C ILE A 70 1.57 38.76 9.15
N ILE A 71 2.72 38.46 8.54
CA ILE A 71 4.01 39.08 8.90
C ILE A 71 3.93 40.61 8.77
N ARG A 72 3.42 41.11 7.64
CA ARG A 72 3.38 42.56 7.37
C ARG A 72 2.45 43.33 8.31
N VAL A 73 1.31 42.75 8.68
CA VAL A 73 0.37 43.36 9.63
C VAL A 73 0.96 43.40 11.04
N PHE A 74 1.63 42.32 11.48
CA PHE A 74 2.22 42.26 12.82
C PHE A 74 3.55 43.03 12.96
N SER A 75 4.33 43.19 11.88
CA SER A 75 5.60 43.93 11.92
C SER A 75 5.46 45.46 11.89
N THR A 76 4.25 46.01 11.70
CA THR A 76 4.04 47.47 11.67
C THR A 76 3.99 48.09 13.08
N ASP A 77 3.81 47.30 14.14
CA ASP A 77 3.67 47.81 15.52
C ASP A 77 4.64 47.20 16.56
N HIS A 78 5.49 46.22 16.19
CA HIS A 78 6.44 45.63 17.13
C HIS A 78 7.85 45.49 16.53
N SER A 79 8.81 46.09 17.22
CA SER A 79 10.21 45.67 17.23
C SER A 79 10.28 44.15 17.39
N VAL A 80 10.91 43.51 16.41
CA VAL A 80 11.09 42.06 16.31
C VAL A 80 11.90 41.56 17.51
N GLU A 81 11.22 41.04 18.52
CA GLU A 81 11.81 40.06 19.44
C GLU A 81 11.59 38.67 18.84
N SER A 82 12.71 37.97 18.68
CA SER A 82 12.83 36.62 18.15
C SER A 82 11.97 35.62 18.95
N GLY A 83 10.75 35.38 18.49
CA GLY A 83 9.82 34.43 19.10
C GLY A 83 9.08 33.64 18.02
N HIS A 84 9.61 32.45 17.73
CA HIS A 84 8.96 31.27 17.14
C HIS A 84 7.58 31.48 16.51
N VAL A 85 7.52 31.78 15.21
CA VAL A 85 6.31 31.52 14.42
C VAL A 85 6.70 30.98 13.04
N GLY A 86 6.39 29.70 12.83
CA GLY A 86 6.06 29.16 11.52
C GLY A 86 7.21 28.74 10.62
N VAL A 87 8.09 27.87 11.10
CA VAL A 87 8.82 26.93 10.23
C VAL A 87 8.54 25.53 10.76
N GLU A 88 7.53 24.85 10.22
CA GLU A 88 7.55 23.38 10.24
C GLU A 88 8.63 22.96 9.24
N GLU A 89 9.86 22.99 9.74
CA GLU A 89 11.04 22.44 9.10
C GLU A 89 10.86 20.92 9.06
N PRO A 90 11.10 20.24 7.92
CA PRO A 90 10.97 18.79 7.83
C PRO A 90 12.13 18.02 8.50
N SER A 91 12.92 18.65 9.36
CA SER A 91 14.20 18.14 9.88
C SER A 91 14.11 17.43 11.25
N GLU A 92 13.02 17.56 12.02
CA GLU A 92 12.98 17.10 13.42
C GLU A 92 12.28 15.73 13.66
N LYS A 93 11.71 15.11 12.62
CA LYS A 93 10.91 13.88 12.80
C LYS A 93 11.74 12.63 13.09
N GLU A 94 12.97 12.54 12.58
CA GLU A 94 13.85 11.39 12.84
C GLU A 94 14.47 11.46 14.24
N PHE A 95 15.03 12.61 14.63
CA PHE A 95 15.71 12.76 15.93
C PHE A 95 14.77 12.62 17.15
N LYS A 96 13.50 13.00 16.99
CA LYS A 96 12.51 12.87 18.07
C LYS A 96 12.00 11.44 18.20
N THR A 97 11.89 10.69 17.10
CA THR A 97 11.38 9.31 17.13
C THR A 97 12.28 8.42 17.97
N ASP A 98 13.60 8.50 17.79
CA ASP A 98 14.56 7.68 18.54
C ASP A 98 14.45 7.90 20.05
N ARG A 99 14.30 9.15 20.50
CA ARG A 99 14.14 9.47 21.92
C ARG A 99 12.86 8.92 22.54
N TYR A 100 11.74 8.95 21.83
CA TYR A 100 10.47 8.39 22.33
C TYR A 100 10.49 6.85 22.31
N VAL A 101 11.09 6.24 21.29
CA VAL A 101 11.22 4.78 21.19
C VAL A 101 12.12 4.25 22.29
N SER A 102 13.31 4.83 22.50
CA SER A 102 14.21 4.42 23.58
C SER A 102 13.60 4.64 24.96
N THR A 103 12.92 5.77 25.21
CA THR A 103 12.26 6.01 26.51
C THR A 103 11.14 5.00 26.78
N ALA A 104 10.39 4.60 25.75
CA ALA A 104 9.36 3.57 25.89
C ALA A 104 9.95 2.17 26.14
N MET A 105 11.08 1.85 25.48
CA MET A 105 11.83 0.61 25.70
C MET A 105 12.40 0.54 27.13
N ASP A 106 13.03 1.62 27.59
CA ASP A 106 13.61 1.71 28.94
C ASP A 106 12.51 1.59 30.03
N ASN A 107 11.37 2.24 29.82
CA ASN A 107 10.22 2.14 30.74
C ASN A 107 9.57 0.75 30.74
N SER A 108 9.74 -0.02 29.66
CA SER A 108 9.24 -1.39 29.56
C SER A 108 10.11 -2.40 30.31
N MET A 109 11.30 -2.01 30.80
CA MET A 109 12.32 -2.90 31.39
C MET A 109 12.58 -4.15 30.53
N MET A 110 12.44 -4.01 29.20
CA MET A 110 12.51 -5.12 28.24
C MET A 110 13.95 -5.28 27.79
N ASP A 111 14.66 -6.27 28.31
CA ASP A 111 16.05 -6.55 27.93
C ASP A 111 16.12 -7.14 26.51
N ASP A 112 17.21 -6.88 25.78
CA ASP A 112 17.41 -7.39 24.41
C ASP A 112 17.21 -8.91 24.30
N TYR A 113 17.57 -9.67 25.35
CA TYR A 113 17.36 -11.12 25.40
C TYR A 113 15.88 -11.51 25.36
N SER A 114 15.02 -10.74 26.03
CA SER A 114 13.57 -10.97 26.04
C SER A 114 12.95 -10.73 24.66
N LEU A 115 13.48 -9.76 23.88
CA LEU A 115 13.08 -9.53 22.50
C LEU A 115 13.44 -10.73 21.59
N TYR A 116 14.64 -11.31 21.75
CA TYR A 116 15.05 -12.50 20.99
C TYR A 116 14.18 -13.72 21.30
N VAL A 117 13.88 -13.98 22.58
CA VAL A 117 13.01 -15.10 22.98
C VAL A 117 11.61 -14.91 22.38
N TYR A 118 11.03 -13.72 22.48
CA TYR A 118 9.72 -13.44 21.89
C TYR A 118 9.71 -13.64 20.38
N LEU A 119 10.71 -13.12 19.66
CA LEU A 119 10.78 -13.29 18.21
C LEU A 119 10.97 -14.75 17.80
N THR A 120 11.69 -15.54 18.60
CA THR A 120 11.90 -16.98 18.32
C THR A 120 10.64 -17.79 18.61
N ASP A 121 9.94 -17.50 19.70
CA ASP A 121 8.71 -18.18 20.14
C ASP A 121 7.53 -17.89 19.20
N ASN A 122 7.51 -16.70 18.56
CA ASN A 122 6.48 -16.31 17.58
C ASN A 122 6.90 -16.57 16.11
N ALA A 123 8.08 -17.13 15.86
CA ALA A 123 8.57 -17.46 14.51
C ALA A 123 8.30 -18.92 14.08
N GLU A 124 7.65 -19.71 14.95
CA GLU A 124 7.13 -21.05 14.65
C GLU A 124 5.62 -20.99 14.30
#